data_AF-A0A7I4Y8G5-F1
#
_entry.id   AF-A0A7I4Y8G5-F1
#
_cell.length_a   1.000
_cell.length_b   1.000
_cell.length_c   1.000
_cell.angle_alpha   90.00
_cell.angle_beta   90.00
_cell.angle_gamma   90.00
#
_symmetry.space_group_name_H-M   'P 1'
#
loop_
_entity.id
_entity.type
_entity.pdbx_description
1 polymer ?
#
loop_
_entity_poly.entity_id
_entity_poly.type
_entity_poly.pdbx_seq_one_letter_code
_entity_poly.pdbx_strand_id
1 'polypeptide(L)'
;MQMLLLFVLVALLGASAPVKGSETPLDEKETFVTLNSMYTNDLVWSDELAEKALDWLKSPEHRNRIKADLVVGGRGLVADAKDKLVWQKILDVLEIHFDEKEAELERLPPGTLYGCNGYMSTRSTKDDYVSAVCLYRLERVMVVSFPQ
;
A
#
# COMPACT_ATOMS: atom_id res chain seq x y z
N MET A 1 -33.04 -62.57 -1.05
CA MET A 1 -33.46 -61.46 -0.16
C MET A 1 -32.20 -60.68 0.19
N GLN A 2 -31.76 -59.64 -0.54
CA GLN A 2 -32.42 -58.44 -1.05
C GLN A 2 -33.01 -57.55 0.05
N MET A 3 -32.23 -56.51 0.42
CA MET A 3 -32.56 -55.09 0.65
C MET A 3 -31.29 -54.47 1.28
N LEU A 4 -30.41 -53.69 0.64
CA LEU A 4 -30.54 -52.37 -0.02
C LEU A 4 -31.16 -51.28 0.87
N LEU A 5 -30.47 -50.12 0.91
CA LEU A 5 -30.83 -48.78 1.44
C LEU A 5 -30.32 -48.50 2.88
N LEU A 6 -29.68 -47.39 3.22
CA LEU A 6 -29.29 -46.17 2.50
C LEU A 6 -28.28 -45.40 3.38
N PHE A 7 -27.37 -44.70 2.72
CA PHE A 7 -26.40 -43.74 3.26
C PHE A 7 -27.07 -42.63 4.06
N VAL A 8 -26.53 -42.29 5.24
CA VAL A 8 -26.60 -40.92 5.78
C VAL A 8 -25.26 -40.58 6.45
N LEU A 9 -24.27 -40.26 5.62
CA LEU A 9 -23.09 -39.50 6.03
C LEU A 9 -23.53 -38.04 6.24
N VAL A 10 -23.91 -37.66 7.45
CA VAL A 10 -24.03 -36.24 7.81
C VAL A 10 -22.63 -35.72 8.09
N ALA A 11 -21.89 -35.40 7.02
CA ALA A 11 -20.74 -34.51 7.13
C ALA A 11 -21.29 -33.11 7.42
N LEU A 12 -21.30 -32.73 8.70
CA LEU A 12 -21.60 -31.38 9.14
C LEU A 12 -20.43 -30.47 8.71
N LEU A 13 -20.35 -30.15 7.43
CA LEU A 13 -19.54 -29.04 6.94
C LEU A 13 -20.24 -27.77 7.38
N GLY A 14 -19.93 -27.31 8.59
CA GLY A 14 -20.21 -25.95 9.00
C GLY A 14 -19.55 -25.03 7.99
N ALA A 15 -20.36 -24.45 7.09
CA ALA A 15 -19.92 -23.38 6.22
C ALA A 15 -19.54 -22.19 7.13
N SER A 16 -18.26 -22.08 7.48
CA SER A 16 -17.73 -20.80 7.94
C SER A 16 -17.82 -19.86 6.74
N ALA A 17 -18.82 -18.98 6.74
CA ALA A 17 -18.84 -17.89 5.78
C ALA A 17 -17.49 -17.16 5.87
N PRO A 18 -16.81 -16.89 4.75
CA PRO A 18 -15.62 -16.06 4.80
C PRO A 18 -16.03 -14.71 5.39
N VAL A 19 -15.50 -14.38 6.57
CA VAL A 19 -15.62 -13.04 7.15
C VAL A 19 -14.96 -12.10 6.16
N LYS A 20 -15.78 -11.41 5.37
CA LYS A 20 -15.33 -10.45 4.37
C LYS A 20 -14.92 -9.20 5.14
N GLY A 21 -13.63 -9.04 5.39
CA GLY A 21 -13.09 -7.81 5.96
C GLY A 21 -13.41 -6.62 5.05
N SER A 22 -13.71 -5.46 5.62
CA SER A 22 -13.87 -4.24 4.83
C SER A 22 -12.49 -3.66 4.53
N GLU A 23 -12.23 -3.34 3.27
CA GLU A 23 -11.05 -2.57 2.88
C GLU A 23 -11.41 -1.09 2.85
N THR A 24 -10.69 -0.29 3.63
CA THR A 24 -10.85 1.16 3.69
C THR A 24 -9.57 1.81 3.16
N PRO A 25 -9.65 2.62 2.08
CA PRO A 25 -8.52 3.44 1.64
C PRO A 25 -8.02 4.37 2.76
N LEU A 26 -6.73 4.66 2.77
CA LEU A 26 -6.12 5.59 3.72
C LEU A 26 -6.18 7.02 3.15
N ASP A 27 -6.82 7.93 3.88
CA ASP A 27 -6.83 9.37 3.56
C ASP A 27 -5.90 10.11 4.52
N GLU A 28 -4.61 9.81 4.40
CA GLU A 28 -3.57 10.13 5.39
C GLU A 28 -2.42 10.93 4.76
N LYS A 29 -2.76 11.89 3.90
CA LYS A 29 -1.78 12.71 3.15
C LYS A 29 -0.72 13.33 4.06
N GLU A 30 -1.12 13.96 5.15
CA GLU A 30 -0.19 14.62 6.08
C GLU A 30 0.78 13.63 6.74
N THR A 31 0.30 12.43 7.09
CA THR A 31 1.14 11.34 7.59
C THR A 31 2.19 10.94 6.56
N PHE A 32 1.79 10.74 5.31
CA PHE A 32 2.72 10.36 4.25
C PHE A 32 3.74 11.46 3.92
N VAL A 33 3.31 12.73 3.89
CA VAL A 33 4.20 13.88 3.70
C VAL A 33 5.24 13.95 4.82
N THR A 34 4.80 13.78 6.07
CA THR A 34 5.68 13.81 7.25
C THR A 34 6.67 12.65 7.24
N LEU A 35 6.22 11.44 6.89
CA LEU A 35 7.13 10.29 6.77
C LEU A 35 8.17 10.53 5.67
N ASN A 36 7.75 11.05 4.51
CA ASN A 36 8.67 11.30 3.40
C ASN A 36 9.76 12.31 3.75
N SER A 37 9.38 13.39 4.46
CA SER A 37 10.30 14.47 4.84
C SER A 37 11.39 14.03 5.82
N MET A 38 11.26 12.85 6.44
CA MET A 38 12.31 12.28 7.28
C MET A 38 13.48 11.69 6.47
N TYR A 39 13.25 11.29 5.21
CA TYR A 39 14.25 10.61 4.36
C TYR A 39 14.73 11.47 3.19
N THR A 40 13.90 12.40 2.73
CA THR A 40 14.23 13.24 1.58
C THR A 40 13.45 14.56 1.64
N ASN A 41 14.04 15.62 1.08
CA ASN A 41 13.47 16.96 1.10
C ASN A 41 13.21 17.45 -0.33
N ASP A 42 12.46 18.54 -0.45
CA ASP A 42 12.22 19.24 -1.73
C ASP A 42 11.46 18.41 -2.79
N LEU A 43 10.74 17.37 -2.35
CA LEU A 43 9.82 16.63 -3.21
C LEU A 43 8.44 17.31 -3.28
N VAL A 44 7.73 17.10 -4.39
CA VAL A 44 6.43 17.73 -4.63
C VAL A 44 5.33 16.69 -4.60
N TRP A 45 4.38 16.88 -3.68
CA TRP A 45 3.22 15.98 -3.59
C TRP A 45 2.34 16.09 -4.84
N SER A 46 1.87 14.94 -5.33
CA SER A 46 0.98 14.80 -6.48
C SER A 46 -0.23 13.95 -6.10
N ASP A 47 -1.42 14.56 -6.10
CA ASP A 47 -2.68 13.84 -5.83
C ASP A 47 -2.93 12.75 -6.90
N GLU A 48 -2.55 12.99 -8.16
CA GLU A 48 -2.58 11.98 -9.24
C GLU A 48 -1.73 10.74 -8.89
N LEU A 49 -0.52 10.93 -8.37
CA LEU A 49 0.34 9.82 -7.96
C LEU A 49 -0.20 9.12 -6.71
N ALA A 50 -0.86 9.84 -5.80
CA ALA A 50 -1.51 9.24 -4.63
C ALA A 50 -2.70 8.36 -5.03
N GLU A 51 -3.53 8.80 -5.98
CA GLU A 51 -4.60 7.94 -6.54
C GLU A 51 -3.99 6.70 -7.21
N LYS A 52 -2.95 6.89 -8.03
CA LYS A 52 -2.24 5.79 -8.69
C LYS A 52 -1.55 4.85 -7.71
N ALA A 53 -1.11 5.32 -6.55
CA ALA A 53 -0.54 4.46 -5.51
C ALA A 53 -1.58 3.47 -4.98
N LEU A 54 -2.82 3.91 -4.78
CA LEU A 54 -3.92 3.03 -4.38
C LEU A 54 -4.26 2.01 -5.49
N ASP A 55 -4.33 2.47 -6.75
CA ASP A 55 -4.55 1.59 -7.90
C ASP A 55 -3.42 0.56 -8.05
N TRP A 56 -2.17 0.97 -7.82
CA TRP A 56 -1.00 0.08 -7.86
C TRP A 56 -1.13 -1.05 -6.84
N LEU A 57 -1.64 -0.75 -5.65
CA LEU A 57 -1.89 -1.75 -4.61
C LEU A 57 -3.03 -2.71 -4.99
N LYS A 58 -4.15 -2.18 -5.49
CA LYS A 58 -5.38 -2.93 -5.79
C LYS A 58 -5.34 -3.74 -7.09
N SER A 59 -4.51 -3.34 -8.05
CA SER A 59 -4.40 -3.99 -9.36
C SER A 59 -2.96 -4.44 -9.69
N PRO A 60 -2.46 -5.51 -9.02
CA PRO A 60 -1.11 -6.04 -9.27
C PRO A 60 -0.78 -6.31 -10.74
N GLU A 61 -1.76 -6.78 -11.50
CA GLU A 61 -1.69 -7.07 -12.94
C GLU A 61 -1.53 -5.84 -13.83
N HIS A 62 -1.72 -4.63 -13.29
CA HIS A 62 -1.65 -3.37 -14.01
C HIS A 62 -0.55 -2.43 -13.50
N ARG A 63 0.24 -2.87 -12.52
CA ARG A 63 1.34 -2.08 -11.92
C ARG A 63 2.33 -1.55 -12.96
N ASN A 64 2.65 -2.36 -13.97
CA ASN A 64 3.59 -1.97 -15.04
C ASN A 64 3.07 -0.84 -15.94
N ARG A 65 1.78 -0.51 -15.90
CA ARG A 65 1.19 0.61 -16.65
C ARG A 65 1.34 1.94 -15.90
N ILE A 66 1.62 1.88 -14.60
CA ILE A 66 1.81 3.06 -13.76
C ILE A 66 3.29 3.45 -13.83
N LYS A 67 3.56 4.62 -14.42
CA LYS A 67 4.92 5.16 -14.51
C LYS A 67 5.38 5.67 -13.14
N ALA A 68 6.37 5.00 -12.58
CA ALA A 68 7.12 5.43 -11.40
C ALA A 68 8.60 5.05 -11.64
N ASP A 69 9.51 5.94 -11.27
CA ASP A 69 10.96 5.74 -11.37
C ASP A 69 11.51 5.11 -10.08
N LEU A 70 10.84 5.31 -8.95
CA LEU A 70 11.06 4.61 -7.69
C LEU A 70 9.72 4.25 -7.05
N VAL A 71 9.67 3.09 -6.39
CA VAL A 71 8.51 2.60 -5.64
C VAL A 71 9.00 2.13 -4.28
N VAL A 72 8.39 2.66 -3.22
CA VAL A 72 8.66 2.24 -1.84
C VAL A 72 7.33 1.84 -1.23
N GLY A 73 7.19 0.59 -0.80
CA GLY A 73 5.90 0.12 -0.29
C GLY A 73 6.01 -1.16 0.50
N GLY A 74 5.07 -1.32 1.42
CA GLY A 74 5.04 -2.40 2.39
C GLY A 74 3.62 -2.88 2.66
N ARG A 75 3.55 -4.07 3.24
CA ARG A 75 2.30 -4.67 3.72
C ARG A 75 2.56 -5.59 4.89
N GLY A 76 1.67 -5.56 5.86
CA GLY A 76 1.83 -6.33 7.09
C GLY A 76 0.57 -6.45 7.92
N LEU A 77 0.58 -7.44 8.82
CA LEU A 77 -0.38 -7.52 9.92
C LEU A 77 0.12 -6.63 11.05
N VAL A 78 -0.71 -5.70 11.48
CA VAL A 78 -0.47 -4.87 12.65
C VAL A 78 -1.18 -5.51 13.84
N ALA A 79 -0.39 -6.07 14.76
CA ALA A 79 -0.91 -6.68 15.98
C ALA A 79 -1.48 -5.61 16.93
N ASP A 80 -2.53 -5.98 17.67
CA ASP A 80 -3.19 -5.10 18.65
C ASP A 80 -3.59 -3.74 18.03
N ALA A 81 -4.04 -3.77 16.77
CA ALA A 81 -4.26 -2.57 15.96
C ALA A 81 -5.30 -1.61 16.55
N LYS A 82 -6.22 -2.10 17.38
CA LYS A 82 -7.20 -1.26 18.11
C LYS A 82 -6.54 -0.25 19.05
N ASP A 83 -5.32 -0.52 19.52
CA ASP A 83 -4.60 0.32 20.47
C ASP A 83 -3.63 1.28 19.74
N LYS A 84 -3.57 1.21 18.40
CA LYS A 84 -2.73 2.05 17.54
C LYS A 84 -3.57 3.04 16.72
N LEU A 85 -3.05 4.26 16.58
CA LEU A 85 -3.57 5.26 15.63
C LEU A 85 -3.20 4.88 14.20
N VAL A 86 -3.96 5.38 13.21
CA VAL A 86 -3.76 5.05 11.79
C VAL A 86 -2.31 5.33 11.34
N TRP A 87 -1.76 6.48 11.70
CA TRP A 87 -0.37 6.84 11.35
C TRP A 87 0.67 5.87 11.90
N GLN A 88 0.45 5.31 13.10
CA GLN A 88 1.37 4.31 13.69
C GLN A 88 1.34 3.02 12.88
N LYS A 89 0.16 2.60 12.43
CA LYS A 89 -0.01 1.42 11.59
C LYS A 89 0.66 1.60 10.22
N ILE A 90 0.60 2.82 9.67
CA ILE A 90 1.29 3.17 8.43
C ILE A 90 2.81 3.11 8.62
N LEU A 91 3.30 3.69 9.72
CA LEU A 91 4.73 3.67 10.04
C LEU A 91 5.25 2.24 10.19
N ASP A 92 4.55 1.40 10.96
CA ASP A 92 4.93 -0.01 11.19
C ASP A 92 5.17 -0.80 9.88
N VAL A 93 4.43 -0.48 8.81
CA VAL A 93 4.55 -1.19 7.53
C VAL A 93 5.46 -0.51 6.52
N LEU A 94 5.78 0.76 6.68
CA LEU A 94 6.59 1.51 5.71
C LEU A 94 8.01 1.79 6.17
N GLU A 95 8.26 1.97 7.46
CA GLU A 95 9.55 2.43 8.01
C GLU A 95 10.73 1.60 7.49
N ILE A 96 10.68 0.28 7.66
CA ILE A 96 11.75 -0.63 7.19
C ILE A 96 12.00 -0.48 5.68
N HIS A 97 10.97 -0.28 4.86
CA HIS A 97 11.14 -0.14 3.42
C HIS A 97 11.69 1.21 3.01
N PHE A 98 11.42 2.26 3.80
CA PHE A 98 12.07 3.55 3.63
C PHE A 98 13.54 3.47 4.03
N ASP A 99 13.87 2.83 5.16
CA ASP A 99 15.26 2.57 5.58
C ASP A 99 16.05 1.80 4.51
N GLU A 100 15.47 0.72 3.98
CA GLU A 100 16.07 -0.08 2.90
C GLU A 100 16.32 0.74 1.62
N LYS A 101 15.58 1.83 1.42
CA LYS A 101 15.59 2.68 0.22
C LYS A 101 16.15 4.07 0.47
N GLU A 102 16.69 4.35 1.66
CA GLU A 102 17.17 5.67 2.08
C GLU A 102 18.13 6.27 1.04
N ALA A 103 19.16 5.52 0.65
CA ALA A 103 20.15 5.99 -0.34
C ALA A 103 19.57 6.24 -1.75
N GLU A 104 18.45 5.62 -2.12
CA GLU A 104 17.74 5.90 -3.38
C GLU A 104 16.86 7.14 -3.24
N LEU A 105 16.21 7.32 -2.08
CA LEU A 105 15.36 8.47 -1.74
C LEU A 105 16.16 9.77 -1.62
N GLU A 106 17.33 9.73 -0.98
CA GLU A 106 18.24 10.88 -0.85
C GLU A 106 18.78 11.37 -2.20
N ARG A 107 18.83 10.49 -3.21
CA ARG A 107 19.33 10.81 -4.55
C ARG A 107 18.26 11.37 -5.48
N LEU A 108 17.00 11.39 -5.05
CA LEU A 108 15.94 11.98 -5.86
C LEU A 108 16.22 13.48 -6.06
N PRO A 109 16.16 13.99 -7.30
CA PRO A 109 16.37 15.41 -7.55
C PRO A 109 15.22 16.22 -6.94
N PRO A 110 15.51 17.45 -6.46
CA PRO A 110 14.47 18.39 -6.05
C PRO A 110 13.42 18.58 -7.14
N GLY A 111 12.15 18.72 -6.73
CA GLY A 111 11.01 18.81 -7.65
C GLY A 111 10.48 17.45 -8.14
N THR A 112 11.09 16.32 -7.74
CA THR A 112 10.51 15.00 -8.04
C THR A 112 9.09 14.91 -7.51
N LEU A 113 8.17 14.48 -8.37
CA LEU A 113 6.77 14.27 -8.00
C LEU A 113 6.66 12.98 -7.21
N TYR A 114 5.88 12.98 -6.14
CA TYR A 114 5.56 11.77 -5.40
C TYR A 114 4.11 11.76 -4.93
N GLY A 115 3.57 10.57 -4.73
CA GLY A 115 2.28 10.38 -4.11
C GLY A 115 2.21 9.04 -3.42
N CYS A 116 1.64 9.04 -2.22
CA CYS A 116 1.52 7.86 -1.39
C CYS A 116 0.07 7.57 -1.08
N ASN A 117 -0.28 6.30 -0.97
CA ASN A 117 -1.59 5.87 -0.53
C ASN A 117 -1.54 4.42 -0.01
N GLY A 118 -2.62 3.98 0.59
CA GLY A 118 -2.76 2.63 1.07
C GLY A 118 -4.20 2.24 1.34
N TYR A 119 -4.37 1.04 1.86
CA TYR A 119 -5.65 0.60 2.39
C TYR A 119 -5.42 -0.28 3.61
N MET A 120 -6.44 -0.32 4.46
CA MET A 120 -6.50 -1.17 5.62
C MET A 120 -7.66 -2.14 5.47
N SER A 121 -7.38 -3.42 5.62
CA SER A 121 -8.40 -4.46 5.73
C SER A 121 -8.63 -4.75 7.21
N THR A 122 -9.75 -4.25 7.72
CA THR A 122 -10.19 -4.60 9.08
C THR A 122 -10.85 -5.98 9.00
N ARG A 123 -10.26 -6.94 9.72
CA ARG A 123 -10.89 -8.24 9.93
C ARG A 123 -11.58 -8.21 11.29
N SER A 124 -12.53 -9.11 11.55
CA SER A 124 -13.18 -9.24 12.87
C SER A 124 -12.23 -9.82 13.95
N THR A 125 -10.96 -9.45 13.87
CA THR A 125 -9.84 -9.84 14.73
C THR A 125 -9.32 -8.59 15.45
N LYS A 126 -8.40 -8.76 16.41
CA LYS A 126 -7.73 -7.63 17.08
C LYS A 126 -6.69 -6.92 16.20
N ASP A 127 -6.35 -7.56 15.08
CA ASP A 127 -5.28 -7.15 14.17
C ASP A 127 -5.89 -6.56 12.89
N ASP A 128 -5.18 -5.59 12.32
CA ASP A 128 -5.49 -4.99 11.02
C ASP A 128 -4.43 -5.39 10.00
N TYR A 129 -4.84 -5.64 8.76
CA TYR A 129 -3.88 -5.80 7.66
C TYR A 129 -3.75 -4.47 6.93
N VAL A 130 -2.54 -3.92 6.86
CA VAL A 130 -2.26 -2.63 6.24
C VAL A 130 -1.37 -2.84 5.02
N SER A 131 -1.65 -2.13 3.94
CA SER A 131 -0.78 -2.03 2.77
C SER A 131 -0.68 -0.58 2.35
N ALA A 132 0.55 -0.10 2.14
CA ALA A 132 0.81 1.27 1.72
C ALA A 132 1.98 1.30 0.72
N VAL A 133 1.95 2.27 -0.19
CA VAL A 133 2.99 2.49 -1.18
C VAL A 133 3.13 3.98 -1.50
N CYS A 134 4.36 4.40 -1.75
CA CYS A 134 4.74 5.68 -2.32
C CYS A 134 5.33 5.46 -3.72
N LEU A 135 4.81 6.22 -4.68
CA LEU A 135 5.29 6.25 -6.05
C LEU A 135 6.02 7.56 -6.29
N TYR A 136 7.22 7.49 -6.85
CA TYR A 136 8.03 8.65 -7.20
C TYR A 136 8.22 8.71 -8.71
N ARG A 137 8.07 9.90 -9.30
CA ARG A 137 8.24 10.14 -10.73
C ARG A 137 9.12 11.36 -10.94
N LEU A 138 10.24 11.14 -11.61
CA LEU A 138 11.17 12.20 -11.97
C LEU A 138 10.53 13.10 -13.01
N GLU A 139 10.49 14.41 -12.76
CA GLU A 139 10.23 15.36 -13.84
C GLU A 139 11.41 15.30 -14.82
N ARG A 140 11.19 14.68 -15.97
CA ARG A 140 12.16 14.75 -17.06
C ARG A 140 12.09 16.15 -17.64
N VAL A 141 12.88 17.06 -17.10
CA VAL A 141 13.18 18.32 -17.78
C VAL A 141 13.80 17.94 -19.11
N MET A 142 13.03 18.10 -20.19
CA MET A 142 13.60 18.08 -21.54
C MET A 142 14.57 19.25 -21.59
N VAL A 143 15.86 18.96 -21.56
CA VAL A 143 16.88 19.95 -21.89
C VAL A 143 16.65 20.30 -23.34
N VAL A 144 15.91 21.37 -23.60
CA VAL A 144 15.83 21.98 -24.92
C VAL A 144 17.18 22.64 -25.15
N SER A 145 18.11 21.89 -25.74
CA SER A 145 19.37 22.42 -26.23
C SER A 145 19.04 23.39 -27.37
N PHE A 146 19.11 24.69 -27.10
CA PHE A 146 19.08 25.70 -28.15
C PHE A 146 20.42 25.65 -28.90
N PRO A 147 20.44 25.40 -30.22
CA PRO A 147 21.66 25.58 -31.00
C PRO A 147 22.05 27.06 -30.96
N GLN A 148 23.31 27.33 -30.62
CA GLN A 148 23.94 28.64 -30.76
C GLN A 148 24.13 29.01 -32.24
#